data_AF-A0A7K0P460-F1
#
_entry.id   AF-A0A7K0P460-F1
#
_cell.length_a   1.000
_cell.length_b   1.000
_cell.length_c   1.000
_cell.angle_alpha   90.00
_cell.angle_beta   90.00
_cell.angle_gamma   90.00
#
_symmetry.space_group_name_H-M   'P 1'
#
loop_
_entity.id
_entity.type
_entity.pdbx_description
1 polymer ?
#
loop_
_entity_poly.entity_id
_entity_poly.type
_entity_poly.pdbx_seq_one_letter_code
_entity_poly.pdbx_strand_id
1 'polypeptide(L)'
;MHGDRVRTERGGHRDRLVTDPARVPPAGLPGLDPRWSRIVEAPDFTGITRSWHLLDTHAQSEPGDEVPALTVLCVHGNPTWSYLWRSLLASAPRNMRIIAVDQLDMGFSDRTGVLRRLANRVDDLCSLTDALAITGPVVTVAHDWGGPISLGWALRHRDELRGVVLLNTAVHQPSGSPAPSIIRVVRSKPLLRLNTCWTDIFVRGTTGMSRSFLSARRMPKDVAAAFAAPYRSASRRQAIGDFVADIPLESGHPSSAALDAIAAGVRGLGTVPALLLWGPNDPVFSDRYLADFMDRLPHADVHRYERSAHLVIEDAPNLVSDLLSWLADRTGADSPSPTLAPGLGTDREGTTHVRETTLLHSLMAARIARPDAVALAEMSTRGSGTRITWQALGDRVDQLAAGLRAMGIERGDRVSVLIPPGADLIAVVYACWAIGASVVIADTGLGIAGIRRAIRGARPRHVIGVPAGLVLARTLAIPGQRISSRSLARIAEQGASRGALAELPNADSEAVVVFTSGATGPAKGVVYRHRQVAATVDLLREHYGLTEADSLVAAFAPWAVLGPALGITSVIPAMDVTKPRTLTASALSQAVSSVNGTVLWASPAALANVIATEGRLSAA
;
A
#
# COMPACT_ATOMS: atom_id res chain seq x y z
N MET A 1 -17.83 55.95 56.48
CA MET A 1 -18.65 55.99 55.24
C MET A 1 -17.72 56.25 54.07
N HIS A 2 -17.94 55.57 52.94
CA HIS A 2 -17.22 55.60 51.66
C HIS A 2 -15.87 54.84 51.70
N GLY A 3 -15.64 53.78 50.92
CA GLY A 3 -16.35 53.26 49.75
C GLY A 3 -15.29 52.68 48.81
N ASP A 4 -15.20 51.36 48.74
CA ASP A 4 -14.29 50.60 47.88
C ASP A 4 -14.45 51.02 46.41
N ARG A 5 -13.34 51.41 45.77
CA ARG A 5 -13.24 51.52 44.32
C ARG A 5 -12.52 50.29 43.77
N VAL A 6 -13.34 49.45 43.14
CA VAL A 6 -12.99 48.40 42.19
C VAL A 6 -11.84 48.83 41.28
N ARG A 7 -10.71 48.12 41.40
CA ARG A 7 -9.59 48.19 40.47
C ARG A 7 -9.93 47.29 39.29
N THR A 8 -10.50 47.87 38.24
CA THR A 8 -10.74 47.15 36.98
C THR A 8 -9.42 46.65 36.40
N GLU A 9 -9.30 45.33 36.27
CA GLU A 9 -8.26 44.65 35.50
C GLU A 9 -8.29 45.13 34.04
N ARG A 10 -7.34 45.99 33.69
CA ARG A 10 -6.99 46.35 32.30
C ARG A 10 -5.63 45.76 31.94
N GLY A 11 -5.46 44.45 32.12
CA GLY A 11 -4.29 43.70 31.68
C GLY A 11 -4.74 42.47 30.89
N GLY A 12 -4.83 42.57 29.57
CA GLY A 12 -5.20 41.41 28.74
C GLY A 12 -5.30 41.64 27.23
N HIS A 13 -5.42 42.89 26.78
CA HIS A 13 -5.74 43.15 25.36
C HIS A 13 -4.58 43.61 24.45
N ARG A 14 -3.35 43.77 24.96
CA ARG A 14 -2.25 44.38 24.19
C ARG A 14 -1.32 43.42 23.42
N ASP A 15 -1.34 42.11 23.69
CA ASP A 15 -0.41 41.15 23.05
C ASP A 15 -1.02 40.22 21.99
N ARG A 16 -2.31 40.36 21.67
CA ARG A 16 -3.02 39.54 20.66
C ARG A 16 -3.14 40.24 19.30
N LEU A 17 -2.05 40.76 18.75
CA LEU A 17 -2.09 41.31 17.39
C LEU A 17 -2.35 40.17 16.39
N VAL A 18 -3.58 40.10 15.87
CA VAL A 18 -4.01 39.22 14.77
C VAL A 18 -4.61 40.08 13.66
N THR A 19 -4.36 39.70 12.42
CA THR A 19 -4.88 40.39 11.22
C THR A 19 -6.35 40.06 10.93
N ASP A 20 -6.83 38.88 11.34
CA ASP A 20 -8.22 38.45 11.27
C ASP A 20 -8.43 37.34 12.32
N PRO A 21 -9.29 37.54 13.33
CA PRO A 21 -9.42 36.59 14.44
C PRO A 21 -10.10 35.28 14.03
N ALA A 22 -9.90 34.25 14.86
CA ALA A 22 -10.57 32.98 14.75
C ALA A 22 -12.09 33.13 14.85
N ARG A 23 -12.82 32.28 14.14
CA ARG A 23 -14.29 32.30 14.14
C ARG A 23 -14.85 30.91 13.89
N VAL A 24 -16.12 30.71 14.20
CA VAL A 24 -16.82 29.48 13.79
C VAL A 24 -17.16 29.54 12.30
N PRO A 25 -17.18 28.39 11.60
CA PRO A 25 -17.57 28.33 10.19
C PRO A 25 -19.05 28.71 10.02
N PRO A 26 -19.46 29.16 8.81
CA PRO A 26 -20.87 29.39 8.50
C PRO A 26 -21.72 28.13 8.72
N ALA A 27 -22.97 28.31 9.15
CA ALA A 27 -23.92 27.21 9.28
C ALA A 27 -24.27 26.61 7.90
N GLY A 28 -24.68 25.34 7.89
CA GLY A 28 -25.19 24.66 6.69
C GLY A 28 -24.12 24.17 5.70
N LEU A 29 -22.85 24.07 6.11
CA LEU A 29 -21.83 23.43 5.27
C LEU A 29 -22.12 21.91 5.15
N PRO A 30 -22.03 21.33 3.94
CA PRO A 30 -22.42 19.93 3.71
C PRO A 30 -21.67 18.92 4.59
N GLY A 31 -22.40 18.17 5.41
CA GLY A 31 -21.82 17.13 6.27
C GLY A 31 -20.99 17.65 7.45
N LEU A 32 -21.07 18.95 7.77
CA LEU A 32 -20.48 19.52 8.96
C LEU A 32 -21.55 19.73 10.03
N ASP A 33 -21.45 19.02 11.16
CA ASP A 33 -22.28 19.30 12.33
C ASP A 33 -21.69 20.50 13.10
N PRO A 34 -22.42 21.61 13.28
CA PRO A 34 -21.92 22.78 13.99
C PRO A 34 -21.57 22.50 15.45
N ARG A 35 -22.12 21.43 16.05
CA ARG A 35 -21.84 21.04 17.44
C ARG A 35 -20.40 20.59 17.66
N TRP A 36 -19.70 20.16 16.61
CA TRP A 36 -18.28 19.81 16.69
C TRP A 36 -17.37 21.04 16.76
N SER A 37 -17.82 22.20 16.28
CA SER A 37 -16.98 23.37 16.14
C SER A 37 -16.67 24.00 17.49
N ARG A 38 -15.38 24.27 17.74
CA ARG A 38 -14.89 24.94 18.94
C ARG A 38 -13.80 25.95 18.60
N ILE A 39 -13.66 26.96 19.45
CA ILE A 39 -12.48 27.82 19.50
C ILE A 39 -11.77 27.54 20.81
N VAL A 40 -10.48 27.24 20.74
CA VAL A 40 -9.62 26.99 21.90
C VAL A 40 -8.42 27.92 21.88
N GLU A 41 -7.89 28.23 23.06
CA GLU A 41 -6.74 29.12 23.20
C GLU A 41 -5.51 28.26 23.49
N ALA A 42 -4.43 28.46 22.72
CA ALA A 42 -3.16 27.79 22.94
C ALA A 42 -2.01 28.73 22.58
N PRO A 43 -0.86 28.67 23.28
CA PRO A 43 0.31 29.42 22.87
C PRO A 43 0.78 28.93 21.49
N ASP A 44 1.23 29.87 20.66
CA ASP A 44 1.96 29.54 19.44
C ASP A 44 3.46 29.32 19.72
N PHE A 45 4.26 28.99 18.71
CA PHE A 45 5.69 28.73 18.83
C PHE A 45 6.50 29.93 19.36
N THR A 46 5.91 31.13 19.42
CA THR A 46 6.51 32.32 20.03
C THR A 46 6.08 32.54 21.48
N GLY A 47 5.21 31.68 22.01
CA GLY A 47 4.63 31.78 23.35
C GLY A 47 3.39 32.68 23.43
N ILE A 48 2.94 33.27 22.32
CA ILE A 48 1.76 34.15 22.31
C ILE A 48 0.50 33.30 22.23
N THR A 49 -0.43 33.48 23.16
CA THR A 49 -1.74 32.83 23.11
C THR A 49 -2.52 33.23 21.87
N ARG A 50 -2.89 32.24 21.05
CA ARG A 50 -3.69 32.37 19.83
C ARG A 50 -4.98 31.58 19.96
N SER A 51 -5.99 32.03 19.22
CA SER A 51 -7.27 31.34 19.09
C SER A 51 -7.25 30.39 17.90
N TRP A 52 -7.55 29.12 18.17
CA TRP A 52 -7.58 28.03 17.22
C TRP A 52 -9.00 27.55 17.00
N HIS A 53 -9.42 27.45 15.75
CA HIS A 53 -10.63 26.70 15.42
C HIS A 53 -10.28 25.20 15.26
N LEU A 54 -11.15 24.34 15.76
CA LEU A 54 -11.08 22.89 15.53
C LEU A 54 -12.48 22.28 15.54
N LEU A 55 -12.57 21.06 15.04
CA LEU A 55 -13.73 20.19 15.19
C LEU A 55 -13.42 19.10 16.21
N ASP A 56 -14.31 18.86 17.15
CA ASP A 56 -14.17 17.86 18.21
C ASP A 56 -15.51 17.14 18.41
N THR A 57 -15.50 15.83 18.21
CA THR A 57 -16.70 15.00 18.42
C THR A 57 -17.16 14.96 19.88
N HIS A 58 -16.26 15.26 20.83
CA HIS A 58 -16.54 15.34 22.27
C HIS A 58 -16.68 16.79 22.73
N ALA A 59 -17.08 17.69 21.81
CA ALA A 59 -17.22 19.11 22.13
C ALA A 59 -18.29 19.42 23.18
N GLN A 60 -19.25 18.53 23.34
CA GLN A 60 -20.41 18.68 24.21
C GLN A 60 -20.47 17.55 25.23
N SER A 61 -19.34 16.89 25.51
CA SER A 61 -19.32 15.82 26.52
C SER A 61 -19.57 16.39 27.91
N GLU A 62 -20.51 15.77 28.62
CA GLU A 62 -20.91 16.15 29.97
C GLU A 62 -20.21 15.28 31.01
N PRO A 63 -20.08 15.73 32.27
CA PRO A 63 -19.56 14.91 33.36
C PRO A 63 -20.37 13.61 33.50
N GLY A 64 -19.73 12.46 33.24
CA GLY A 64 -20.36 11.13 33.27
C GLY A 64 -20.49 10.46 31.89
N ASP A 65 -20.20 11.17 30.79
CA ASP A 65 -20.05 10.55 29.49
C ASP A 65 -18.86 9.58 29.46
N GLU A 66 -18.97 8.54 28.62
CA GLU A 66 -17.94 7.52 28.43
C GLU A 66 -16.61 8.19 28.03
N VAL A 67 -15.53 7.87 28.75
CA VAL A 67 -14.19 8.34 28.39
C VAL A 67 -13.80 7.67 27.07
N PRO A 68 -13.39 8.45 26.05
CA PRO A 68 -13.04 7.88 24.77
C PRO A 68 -11.86 6.92 24.92
N ALA A 69 -12.01 5.70 24.41
CA ALA A 69 -10.97 4.68 24.40
C ALA A 69 -9.80 5.03 23.47
N LEU A 70 -10.02 5.95 22.52
CA LEU A 70 -9.02 6.41 21.57
C LEU A 70 -9.29 7.86 21.15
N THR A 71 -8.25 8.69 21.11
CA THR A 71 -8.28 9.99 20.45
C THR A 71 -7.67 9.90 19.05
N VAL A 72 -8.36 10.44 18.05
CA VAL A 72 -7.88 10.53 16.67
C VAL A 72 -7.58 11.98 16.33
N LEU A 73 -6.30 12.31 16.17
CA LEU A 73 -5.83 13.65 15.85
C LEU A 73 -5.69 13.83 14.33
N CYS A 74 -6.60 14.57 13.72
CA CYS A 74 -6.65 14.79 12.28
C CYS A 74 -5.97 16.10 11.87
N VAL A 75 -4.95 16.02 11.03
CA VAL A 75 -4.13 17.15 10.58
C VAL A 75 -4.22 17.31 9.07
N HIS A 76 -4.85 18.40 8.63
CA HIS A 76 -4.99 18.73 7.20
C HIS A 76 -3.72 19.36 6.62
N GLY A 77 -3.68 19.53 5.29
CA GLY A 77 -2.60 20.26 4.59
C GLY A 77 -3.10 21.49 3.82
N ASN A 78 -2.42 21.83 2.72
CA ASN A 78 -2.63 23.06 1.97
C ASN A 78 -3.46 22.83 0.69
N PRO A 79 -4.51 23.61 0.38
CA PRO A 79 -5.14 24.68 1.13
C PRO A 79 -6.44 24.19 1.79
N THR A 80 -6.43 23.04 2.46
CA THR A 80 -7.63 22.50 3.12
C THR A 80 -7.76 23.05 4.54
N TRP A 81 -8.70 22.50 5.31
CA TRP A 81 -8.94 22.80 6.72
C TRP A 81 -9.65 21.58 7.36
N SER A 82 -9.96 21.62 8.65
CA SER A 82 -10.58 20.53 9.43
C SER A 82 -11.80 19.88 8.77
N TYR A 83 -12.55 20.63 7.94
CA TYR A 83 -13.66 20.13 7.12
C TYR A 83 -13.29 18.95 6.20
N LEU A 84 -12.01 18.77 5.85
CA LEU A 84 -11.51 17.59 5.13
C LEU A 84 -11.90 16.28 5.83
N TRP A 85 -11.99 16.30 7.16
CA TRP A 85 -12.21 15.13 8.00
C TRP A 85 -13.67 14.92 8.39
N ARG A 86 -14.60 15.76 7.92
CA ARG A 86 -16.01 15.76 8.37
C ARG A 86 -16.71 14.40 8.22
N SER A 87 -16.38 13.63 7.18
CA SER A 87 -16.96 12.31 6.94
C SER A 87 -16.47 11.27 7.96
N LEU A 88 -15.22 11.40 8.44
CA LEU A 88 -14.70 10.62 9.55
C LEU A 88 -15.40 11.00 10.86
N LEU A 89 -15.53 12.30 11.17
CA LEU A 89 -16.27 12.76 12.35
C LEU A 89 -17.72 12.24 12.35
N ALA A 90 -18.40 12.28 11.21
CA ALA A 90 -19.78 11.82 11.06
C ALA A 90 -19.96 10.31 11.25
N SER A 91 -18.90 9.53 10.99
CA SER A 91 -18.96 8.06 10.99
C SER A 91 -18.28 7.43 12.21
N ALA A 92 -17.58 8.22 13.02
CA ALA A 92 -16.84 7.72 14.18
C ALA A 92 -17.78 7.20 15.27
N PRO A 93 -17.47 6.04 15.88
CA PRO A 93 -18.21 5.55 17.03
C PRO A 93 -17.99 6.45 18.24
N ARG A 94 -18.92 6.43 19.21
CA ARG A 94 -18.89 7.30 20.40
C ARG A 94 -17.65 7.10 21.27
N ASN A 95 -17.09 5.90 21.32
CA ASN A 95 -15.89 5.58 22.09
C ASN A 95 -14.58 6.09 21.43
N MET A 96 -14.66 6.75 20.28
CA MET A 96 -13.52 7.41 19.62
C MET A 96 -13.73 8.93 19.61
N ARG A 97 -12.78 9.67 20.18
CA ARG A 97 -12.76 11.14 20.10
C ARG A 97 -11.97 11.59 18.88
N ILE A 98 -12.66 12.07 17.86
CA ILE A 98 -12.01 12.71 16.69
C ILE A 98 -11.82 14.19 16.96
N ILE A 99 -10.58 14.67 16.81
CA ILE A 99 -10.18 16.08 16.86
C ILE A 99 -9.55 16.46 15.53
N ALA A 100 -10.18 17.35 14.77
CA ALA A 100 -9.65 17.86 13.51
C ALA A 100 -9.30 19.35 13.65
N VAL A 101 -8.02 19.65 13.58
CA VAL A 101 -7.50 21.01 13.84
C VAL A 101 -7.56 21.87 12.59
N ASP A 102 -7.81 23.17 12.71
CA ASP A 102 -7.39 24.15 11.70
C ASP A 102 -6.05 24.72 12.13
N GLN A 103 -5.01 24.53 11.32
CA GLN A 103 -3.71 25.14 11.61
C GLN A 103 -3.82 26.66 11.72
N LEU A 104 -2.97 27.30 12.56
CA LEU A 104 -2.85 28.76 12.53
C LEU A 104 -2.58 29.27 11.11
N ASP A 105 -3.21 30.39 10.81
CA ASP A 105 -3.29 31.02 9.50
C ASP A 105 -4.07 30.25 8.41
N MET A 106 -4.64 29.09 8.73
CA MET A 106 -5.49 28.26 7.86
C MET A 106 -6.91 28.15 8.39
N GLY A 107 -7.84 27.65 7.57
CA GLY A 107 -9.21 27.41 7.99
C GLY A 107 -9.86 28.62 8.67
N PHE A 108 -10.46 28.41 9.83
CA PHE A 108 -11.07 29.45 10.64
C PHE A 108 -10.30 29.80 11.93
N SER A 109 -9.06 29.32 12.09
CA SER A 109 -8.13 29.79 13.13
C SER A 109 -7.64 31.22 12.85
N ASP A 110 -7.00 31.83 13.85
CA ASP A 110 -6.41 33.17 13.75
C ASP A 110 -5.55 33.33 12.50
N ARG A 111 -5.63 34.51 11.87
CA ARG A 111 -4.65 35.01 10.90
C ARG A 111 -3.64 35.88 11.64
N THR A 112 -2.51 35.29 11.97
CA THR A 112 -1.44 35.90 12.77
C THR A 112 -0.54 36.82 11.94
N GLY A 113 -0.44 36.60 10.62
CA GLY A 113 0.45 37.35 9.75
C GLY A 113 1.94 37.04 9.95
N VAL A 114 2.25 36.04 10.77
CA VAL A 114 3.62 35.57 11.05
C VAL A 114 3.97 34.45 10.08
N LEU A 115 5.16 34.50 9.49
CA LEU A 115 5.65 33.41 8.65
C LEU A 115 5.91 32.17 9.52
N ARG A 116 5.14 31.11 9.28
CA ARG A 116 5.26 29.82 9.98
C ARG A 116 5.83 28.75 9.06
N ARG A 117 7.04 28.30 9.37
CA ARG A 117 7.71 27.18 8.71
C ARG A 117 7.33 25.84 9.34
N LEU A 118 7.73 24.74 8.71
CA LEU A 118 7.44 23.39 9.19
C LEU A 118 7.71 23.18 10.70
N ALA A 119 8.91 23.53 11.19
CA ALA A 119 9.25 23.36 12.61
C ALA A 119 8.28 24.11 13.53
N ASN A 120 7.97 25.37 13.18
CA ASN A 120 7.05 26.19 13.95
C ASN A 120 5.64 25.59 13.98
N ARG A 121 5.18 25.00 12.87
CA ARG A 121 3.88 24.33 12.80
C ARG A 121 3.81 23.05 13.64
N VAL A 122 4.93 22.35 13.76
CA VAL A 122 5.03 21.21 14.69
C VAL A 122 4.96 21.72 16.13
N ASP A 123 5.70 22.76 16.48
CA ASP A 123 5.69 23.36 17.83
C ASP A 123 4.29 23.89 18.20
N ASP A 124 3.62 24.56 17.25
CA ASP A 124 2.25 25.04 17.37
C ASP A 124 1.26 23.88 17.63
N LEU A 125 1.40 22.75 16.91
CA LEU A 125 0.54 21.58 17.10
C LEU A 125 0.77 20.93 18.48
N CYS A 126 2.02 20.81 18.93
CA CYS A 126 2.33 20.28 20.27
C CYS A 126 1.68 21.17 21.36
N SER A 127 1.85 22.49 21.23
CA SER A 127 1.28 23.46 22.19
C SER A 127 -0.26 23.39 22.23
N LEU A 128 -0.89 23.15 21.08
CA LEU A 128 -2.34 22.95 21.00
C LEU A 128 -2.77 21.65 21.69
N THR A 129 -2.08 20.53 21.46
CA THR A 129 -2.43 19.25 22.09
C THR A 129 -2.23 19.27 23.60
N ASP A 130 -1.20 19.98 24.08
CA ASP A 130 -0.96 20.22 25.51
C ASP A 130 -2.10 21.03 26.13
N ALA A 131 -2.53 22.11 25.46
CA ALA A 131 -3.64 22.94 25.91
C ALA A 131 -4.99 22.18 25.92
N LEU A 132 -5.14 21.18 25.05
CA LEU A 132 -6.30 20.29 25.01
C LEU A 132 -6.21 19.11 26.00
N ALA A 133 -5.10 18.99 26.75
CA ALA A 133 -4.80 17.90 27.66
C ALA A 133 -4.97 16.51 27.00
N ILE A 134 -4.53 16.38 25.75
CA ILE A 134 -4.53 15.09 25.05
C ILE A 134 -3.39 14.25 25.62
N THR A 135 -3.72 13.21 26.37
CA THR A 135 -2.75 12.37 27.11
C THR A 135 -2.73 10.91 26.63
N GLY A 136 -3.35 10.65 25.47
CA GLY A 136 -3.42 9.33 24.85
C GLY A 136 -4.50 8.39 25.40
N PRO A 137 -4.72 7.25 24.73
CA PRO A 137 -4.06 6.82 23.49
C PRO A 137 -4.46 7.68 22.26
N VAL A 138 -3.48 8.01 21.40
CA VAL A 138 -3.66 8.84 20.20
C VAL A 138 -3.31 8.08 18.91
N VAL A 139 -4.17 8.15 17.90
CA VAL A 139 -3.82 7.86 16.51
C VAL A 139 -3.83 9.16 15.71
N THR A 140 -2.77 9.46 14.98
CA THR A 140 -2.76 10.62 14.10
C THR A 140 -3.25 10.27 12.69
N VAL A 141 -4.07 11.11 12.07
CA VAL A 141 -4.52 10.96 10.68
C VAL A 141 -4.17 12.22 9.90
N ALA A 142 -3.40 12.10 8.81
CA ALA A 142 -2.84 13.27 8.16
C ALA A 142 -2.84 13.21 6.64
N HIS A 143 -2.92 14.38 6.00
CA HIS A 143 -2.92 14.55 4.54
C HIS A 143 -2.08 15.77 4.12
N ASP A 144 -1.40 15.70 2.97
CA ASP A 144 -0.58 16.78 2.42
C ASP A 144 0.42 17.29 3.48
N TRP A 145 0.61 18.60 3.69
CA TRP A 145 1.46 19.17 4.73
C TRP A 145 1.12 18.73 6.15
N GLY A 146 -0.11 18.26 6.37
CA GLY A 146 -0.48 17.65 7.65
C GLY A 146 0.38 16.44 7.97
N GLY A 147 0.86 15.68 6.98
CA GLY A 147 1.72 14.51 7.18
C GLY A 147 3.02 14.82 7.92
N PRO A 148 3.93 15.66 7.38
CA PRO A 148 5.15 16.00 8.08
C PRO A 148 4.89 16.71 9.43
N ILE A 149 3.84 17.53 9.54
CA ILE A 149 3.49 18.20 10.81
C ILE A 149 3.06 17.18 11.86
N SER A 150 2.14 16.29 11.49
CA SER A 150 1.65 15.20 12.33
C SER A 150 2.75 14.22 12.73
N LEU A 151 3.69 13.91 11.83
CA LEU A 151 4.82 13.03 12.14
C LEU A 151 5.82 13.72 13.05
N GLY A 152 6.05 15.03 12.90
CA GLY A 152 6.83 15.83 13.85
C GLY A 152 6.24 15.77 15.26
N TRP A 153 4.91 15.89 15.37
CA TRP A 153 4.20 15.72 16.64
C TRP A 153 4.35 14.29 17.18
N ALA A 154 4.10 13.27 16.35
CA ALA A 154 4.15 11.86 16.73
C ALA A 154 5.54 11.42 17.25
N LEU A 155 6.62 11.98 16.69
CA LEU A 155 7.98 11.71 17.15
C LEU A 155 8.28 12.29 18.54
N ARG A 156 7.56 13.33 18.95
CA ARG A 156 7.69 13.98 20.26
C ARG A 156 6.71 13.43 21.33
N HIS A 157 5.64 12.75 20.90
CA HIS A 157 4.58 12.21 21.76
C HIS A 157 4.46 10.69 21.63
N ARG A 158 5.60 9.99 21.58
CA ARG A 158 5.62 8.53 21.35
C ARG A 158 4.85 7.73 22.39
N ASP A 159 4.90 8.16 23.65
CA ASP A 159 4.30 7.41 24.75
C ASP A 159 2.76 7.38 24.65
N GLU A 160 2.18 8.41 24.03
CA GLU A 160 0.74 8.54 23.78
C GLU A 160 0.32 7.87 22.47
N LEU A 161 1.27 7.64 21.55
CA LEU A 161 1.00 7.24 20.17
C LEU A 161 0.66 5.76 20.03
N ARG A 162 -0.52 5.46 19.47
CA ARG A 162 -1.01 4.11 19.15
C ARG A 162 -1.10 3.80 17.65
N GLY A 163 -0.88 4.80 16.81
CA GLY A 163 -0.76 4.58 15.38
C GLY A 163 -0.65 5.84 14.55
N VAL A 164 -0.19 5.68 13.32
CA VAL A 164 -0.09 6.76 12.34
C VAL A 164 -0.84 6.38 11.07
N VAL A 165 -1.70 7.27 10.59
CA VAL A 165 -2.43 7.11 9.34
C VAL A 165 -2.03 8.25 8.41
N LEU A 166 -1.46 7.89 7.26
CA LEU A 166 -0.99 8.85 6.28
C LEU A 166 -1.78 8.67 4.98
N LEU A 167 -2.48 9.73 4.59
CA LEU A 167 -2.99 9.91 3.25
C LEU A 167 -1.90 10.58 2.41
N ASN A 168 -2.10 10.71 1.09
CA ASN A 168 -1.20 11.38 0.15
C ASN A 168 -0.41 12.56 0.77
N THR A 169 0.88 12.35 1.04
CA THR A 169 1.80 13.28 1.73
C THR A 169 3.26 12.98 1.39
N ALA A 170 4.22 13.72 1.92
CA ALA A 170 5.64 13.43 1.79
C ALA A 170 6.43 13.95 3.00
N VAL A 171 7.44 13.17 3.42
CA VAL A 171 8.50 13.64 4.35
C VAL A 171 9.86 13.73 3.69
N HIS A 172 9.98 13.33 2.42
CA HIS A 172 11.26 13.34 1.72
C HIS A 172 11.07 13.55 0.23
N GLN A 173 11.96 14.36 -0.36
CA GLN A 173 12.11 14.50 -1.80
C GLN A 173 13.44 13.84 -2.20
N PRO A 174 13.43 12.73 -2.96
CA PRO A 174 14.66 12.03 -3.32
C PRO A 174 15.64 12.93 -4.06
N SER A 175 16.91 12.91 -3.64
CA SER A 175 18.01 13.64 -4.28
C SER A 175 18.08 13.32 -5.78
N GLY A 176 18.14 14.35 -6.62
CA GLY A 176 18.19 14.21 -8.08
C GLY A 176 16.84 13.95 -8.76
N SER A 177 15.74 13.78 -8.02
CA SER A 177 14.40 13.71 -8.60
C SER A 177 13.76 15.09 -8.70
N PRO A 178 13.25 15.51 -9.87
CA PRO A 178 12.54 16.78 -9.98
C PRO A 178 11.28 16.75 -9.12
N ALA A 179 10.99 17.88 -8.47
CA ALA A 179 9.71 18.11 -7.83
C ALA A 179 8.57 18.01 -8.88
N PRO A 180 7.34 17.69 -8.44
CA PRO A 180 6.19 17.64 -9.33
C PRO A 180 6.07 18.91 -10.19
N SER A 181 5.76 18.75 -11.48
CA SER A 181 5.73 19.86 -12.44
C SER A 181 4.75 20.97 -12.01
N ILE A 182 3.59 20.59 -11.47
CA ILE A 182 2.60 21.53 -10.95
C ILE A 182 3.18 22.38 -9.82
N ILE A 183 3.91 21.78 -8.89
CA ILE A 183 4.56 22.49 -7.78
C ILE A 183 5.63 23.45 -8.29
N ARG A 184 6.45 23.02 -9.25
CA ARG A 184 7.47 23.89 -9.87
C ARG A 184 6.87 25.13 -10.52
N VAL A 185 5.74 24.98 -11.23
CA VAL A 185 5.04 26.10 -11.87
C VAL A 185 4.46 27.04 -10.83
N VAL A 186 3.70 26.49 -9.86
CA VAL A 186 3.05 27.30 -8.82
C VAL A 186 4.10 28.05 -7.99
N ARG A 187 5.23 27.42 -7.67
CA ARG A 187 6.28 27.98 -6.81
C ARG A 187 7.22 28.95 -7.52
N SER A 188 7.10 29.13 -8.83
CA SER A 188 7.93 30.12 -9.55
C SER A 188 7.70 31.53 -9.01
N LYS A 189 8.78 32.28 -8.75
CA LYS A 189 8.73 33.61 -8.09
C LYS A 189 7.64 34.56 -8.64
N PRO A 190 7.46 34.74 -9.97
CA PRO A 190 6.42 35.66 -10.47
C PRO A 190 5.01 35.12 -10.26
N LEU A 191 4.83 33.80 -10.14
CA LEU A 191 3.51 33.17 -10.09
C LEU A 191 3.09 32.72 -8.68
N LEU A 192 4.01 32.63 -7.72
CA LEU A 192 3.72 32.12 -6.38
C LEU A 192 2.55 32.86 -5.73
N ARG A 193 2.69 34.17 -5.50
CA ARG A 193 1.63 34.96 -4.86
C ARG A 193 0.40 35.11 -5.75
N LEU A 194 0.56 35.15 -7.07
CA LEU A 194 -0.57 35.19 -8.01
C LEU A 194 -1.45 33.94 -7.88
N ASN A 195 -0.85 32.75 -7.89
CA ASN A 195 -1.56 31.47 -7.85
C ASN A 195 -2.13 31.15 -6.48
N THR A 196 -1.42 31.50 -5.41
CA THR A 196 -1.72 31.04 -4.05
C THR A 196 -2.45 32.07 -3.20
N CYS A 197 -2.21 33.37 -3.41
CA CYS A 197 -2.68 34.44 -2.54
C CYS A 197 -3.68 35.36 -3.24
N TRP A 198 -3.28 36.01 -4.35
CA TRP A 198 -4.09 37.04 -5.00
C TRP A 198 -5.34 36.47 -5.66
N THR A 199 -5.23 35.30 -6.27
CA THR A 199 -6.36 34.55 -6.84
C THR A 199 -6.75 33.37 -5.95
N ASP A 200 -7.90 32.74 -6.24
CA ASP A 200 -8.34 31.49 -5.61
C ASP A 200 -7.99 30.25 -6.46
N ILE A 201 -7.11 30.40 -7.46
CA ILE A 201 -6.73 29.33 -8.40
C ILE A 201 -6.20 28.11 -7.67
N PHE A 202 -5.35 28.27 -6.65
CA PHE A 202 -4.81 27.14 -5.89
C PHE A 202 -5.88 26.38 -5.09
N VAL A 203 -6.84 27.11 -4.49
CA VAL A 203 -7.97 26.52 -3.74
C VAL A 203 -8.90 25.74 -4.68
N ARG A 204 -9.29 26.36 -5.80
CA ARG A 204 -10.13 25.72 -6.82
C ARG A 204 -9.40 24.56 -7.52
N GLY A 205 -8.10 24.71 -7.76
CA GLY A 205 -7.25 23.69 -8.33
C GLY A 205 -7.22 22.44 -7.46
N THR A 206 -7.09 22.60 -6.15
CA THR A 206 -7.04 21.48 -5.19
C THR A 206 -8.33 20.66 -5.18
N THR A 207 -9.49 21.31 -5.06
CA THR A 207 -10.80 20.62 -5.17
C THR A 207 -11.05 20.08 -6.59
N GLY A 208 -10.43 20.69 -7.60
CA GLY A 208 -10.42 20.21 -8.98
C GLY A 208 -9.54 18.97 -9.20
N MET A 209 -8.53 18.73 -8.34
CA MET A 209 -7.64 17.55 -8.43
C MET A 209 -8.30 16.26 -7.92
N SER A 210 -9.42 16.33 -7.21
CA SER A 210 -10.33 15.18 -6.97
C SER A 210 -10.92 14.54 -8.24
N ARG A 211 -10.50 15.04 -9.41
CA ARG A 211 -10.83 14.51 -10.74
C ARG A 211 -9.67 13.65 -11.21
N SER A 212 -9.69 12.36 -10.90
CA SER A 212 -8.94 11.43 -11.76
C SER A 212 -9.66 11.36 -13.11
N PHE A 213 -8.94 11.36 -14.23
CA PHE A 213 -9.53 11.13 -15.55
C PHE A 213 -10.27 9.78 -15.66
N LEU A 214 -10.01 8.88 -14.69
CA LEU A 214 -10.65 7.55 -14.54
C LEU A 214 -11.79 7.53 -13.51
N SER A 215 -12.00 8.60 -12.74
CA SER A 215 -13.09 8.72 -11.77
C SER A 215 -14.14 9.69 -12.33
N ALA A 216 -15.30 9.16 -12.70
CA ALA A 216 -16.42 9.95 -13.22
C ALA A 216 -17.03 10.91 -12.16
N ARG A 217 -16.58 10.86 -10.90
CA ARG A 217 -17.19 11.61 -9.81
C ARG A 217 -16.45 12.93 -9.59
N ARG A 218 -17.07 14.03 -10.04
CA ARG A 218 -16.62 15.37 -9.69
C ARG A 218 -17.04 15.69 -8.26
N MET A 219 -16.17 16.36 -7.49
CA MET A 219 -16.54 16.92 -6.19
C MET A 219 -17.80 17.81 -6.34
N PRO A 220 -18.83 17.60 -5.49
CA PRO A 220 -20.00 18.47 -5.45
C PRO A 220 -19.64 19.94 -5.28
N LYS A 221 -20.38 20.85 -5.93
CA LYS A 221 -20.05 22.29 -5.96
C LYS A 221 -20.13 22.94 -4.58
N ASP A 222 -21.09 22.53 -3.77
CA ASP A 222 -21.29 22.93 -2.39
C ASP A 222 -20.14 22.47 -1.48
N VAL A 223 -19.66 21.24 -1.65
CA VAL A 223 -18.46 20.73 -0.96
C VAL A 223 -17.22 21.52 -1.36
N ALA A 224 -17.03 21.78 -2.65
CA ALA A 224 -15.90 22.61 -3.12
C ALA A 224 -15.99 24.05 -2.58
N ALA A 225 -17.20 24.63 -2.49
CA ALA A 225 -17.42 25.93 -1.89
C ALA A 225 -17.13 25.95 -0.38
N ALA A 226 -17.41 24.86 0.33
CA ALA A 226 -17.08 24.71 1.75
C ALA A 226 -15.56 24.68 1.98
N PHE A 227 -14.78 24.01 1.13
CA PHE A 227 -13.31 24.10 1.17
C PHE A 227 -12.80 25.54 0.92
N ALA A 228 -13.48 26.30 0.05
CA ALA A 228 -13.10 27.68 -0.26
C ALA A 228 -13.60 28.72 0.76
N ALA A 229 -14.52 28.35 1.66
CA ALA A 229 -15.18 29.27 2.60
C ALA A 229 -14.21 30.12 3.46
N PRO A 230 -13.13 29.57 4.04
CA PRO A 230 -12.17 30.36 4.80
C PRO A 230 -11.21 31.22 3.94
N TYR A 231 -11.21 31.06 2.62
CA TYR A 231 -10.20 31.61 1.71
C TYR A 231 -10.75 32.64 0.72
N ARG A 232 -11.78 33.40 1.11
CA ARG A 232 -12.49 34.33 0.20
C ARG A 232 -11.69 35.58 -0.19
N SER A 233 -10.76 36.04 0.65
CA SER A 233 -9.92 37.22 0.39
C SER A 233 -8.45 36.83 0.19
N ALA A 234 -7.68 37.72 -0.46
CA ALA A 234 -6.24 37.51 -0.61
C ALA A 234 -5.50 37.48 0.73
N SER A 235 -5.91 38.31 1.70
CA SER A 235 -5.34 38.30 3.06
C SER A 235 -5.51 36.95 3.77
N ARG A 236 -6.64 36.28 3.59
CA ARG A 236 -6.87 34.94 4.17
C ARG A 236 -6.19 33.80 3.41
N ARG A 237 -5.55 34.09 2.27
CA ARG A 237 -4.81 33.14 1.44
C ARG A 237 -3.28 33.28 1.58
N GLN A 238 -2.79 34.18 2.43
CA GLN A 238 -1.35 34.40 2.62
C GLN A 238 -0.60 33.10 2.99
N ALA A 239 -1.13 32.35 3.96
CA ALA A 239 -0.52 31.10 4.42
C ALA A 239 -0.51 30.00 3.35
N ILE A 240 -1.45 29.99 2.41
CA ILE A 240 -1.42 29.07 1.27
C ILE A 240 -0.13 29.26 0.48
N GLY A 241 0.23 30.53 0.23
CA GLY A 241 1.48 30.87 -0.44
C GLY A 241 2.71 30.55 0.40
N ASP A 242 2.62 30.73 1.72
CA ASP A 242 3.73 30.43 2.63
C ASP A 242 4.01 28.93 2.71
N PHE A 243 2.98 28.07 2.74
CA PHE A 243 3.14 26.62 2.62
C PHE A 243 3.82 26.20 1.32
N VAL A 244 3.42 26.79 0.18
CA VAL A 244 4.06 26.46 -1.11
C VAL A 244 5.50 26.97 -1.15
N ALA A 245 5.77 28.14 -0.57
CA ALA A 245 7.12 28.67 -0.46
C ALA A 245 8.01 27.78 0.41
N ASP A 246 7.45 27.20 1.47
CA ASP A 246 8.20 26.42 2.47
C ASP A 246 8.58 25.01 2.02
N ILE A 247 8.16 24.58 0.81
CA ILE A 247 8.59 23.30 0.22
C ILE A 247 10.12 23.36 -0.01
N PRO A 248 10.92 22.51 0.65
CA PRO A 248 12.38 22.60 0.59
C PRO A 248 12.94 21.96 -0.69
N LEU A 249 12.97 22.73 -1.78
CA LEU A 249 13.52 22.25 -3.07
C LEU A 249 14.96 22.69 -3.34
N GLU A 250 15.43 23.78 -2.72
CA GLU A 250 16.80 24.27 -2.87
C GLU A 250 17.72 23.80 -1.73
N SER A 251 19.01 23.71 -2.03
CA SER A 251 20.05 23.49 -1.02
C SER A 251 20.04 24.62 0.01
N GLY A 252 20.09 24.27 1.29
CA GLY A 252 20.08 25.24 2.39
C GLY A 252 18.70 25.84 2.71
N HIS A 253 17.60 25.29 2.17
CA HIS A 253 16.26 25.76 2.53
C HIS A 253 16.01 25.63 4.05
N PRO A 254 15.49 26.65 4.75
CA PRO A 254 15.47 26.61 6.23
C PRO A 254 14.57 25.54 6.84
N SER A 255 13.61 25.01 6.08
CA SER A 255 12.75 23.88 6.52
C SER A 255 13.35 22.50 6.21
N SER A 256 14.48 22.42 5.50
CA SER A 256 15.13 21.14 5.17
C SER A 256 15.53 20.38 6.43
N ALA A 257 16.17 21.04 7.40
CA ALA A 257 16.64 20.38 8.62
C ALA A 257 15.49 19.75 9.41
N ALA A 258 14.36 20.46 9.54
CA ALA A 258 13.18 19.94 10.22
C ALA A 258 12.57 18.75 9.46
N LEU A 259 12.44 18.85 8.13
CA LEU A 259 11.90 17.79 7.30
C LEU A 259 12.80 16.54 7.33
N ASP A 260 14.12 16.71 7.23
CA ASP A 260 15.11 15.64 7.28
C ASP A 260 15.11 14.94 8.65
N ALA A 261 15.00 15.70 9.74
CA ALA A 261 14.87 15.15 11.10
C ALA A 261 13.59 14.30 11.23
N ILE A 262 12.45 14.78 10.72
CA ILE A 262 11.21 14.00 10.68
C ILE A 262 11.40 12.74 9.85
N ALA A 263 11.92 12.86 8.62
CA ALA A 263 12.14 11.73 7.73
C ALA A 263 13.03 10.65 8.36
N ALA A 264 14.13 11.05 9.01
CA ALA A 264 15.00 10.14 9.74
C ALA A 264 14.29 9.49 10.93
N GLY A 265 13.51 10.28 11.68
CA GLY A 265 12.77 9.83 12.85
C GLY A 265 11.66 8.83 12.55
N VAL A 266 11.02 8.88 11.38
CA VAL A 266 9.94 7.97 10.99
C VAL A 266 10.35 6.50 11.11
N ARG A 267 11.57 6.13 10.72
CA ARG A 267 12.08 4.74 10.89
C ARG A 267 12.15 4.32 12.36
N GLY A 268 12.38 5.28 13.24
CA GLY A 268 12.42 5.05 14.67
C GLY A 268 11.05 4.72 15.26
N LEU A 269 9.92 5.00 14.58
CA LEU A 269 8.57 4.70 15.11
C LEU A 269 8.37 3.20 15.38
N GLY A 270 9.31 2.35 14.96
CA GLY A 270 9.42 0.97 15.43
C GLY A 270 8.18 0.18 15.06
N THR A 271 7.57 -0.49 16.03
CA THR A 271 6.36 -1.30 15.84
C THR A 271 5.06 -0.51 15.96
N VAL A 272 5.10 0.84 16.06
CA VAL A 272 3.88 1.66 16.06
C VAL A 272 3.10 1.35 14.79
N PRO A 273 1.84 0.90 14.90
CA PRO A 273 1.07 0.52 13.73
C PRO A 273 0.89 1.70 12.77
N ALA A 274 1.08 1.44 11.47
CA ALA A 274 0.98 2.44 10.43
C ALA A 274 0.01 2.02 9.33
N LEU A 275 -0.79 2.96 8.83
CA LEU A 275 -1.70 2.77 7.69
C LEU A 275 -1.44 3.84 6.63
N LEU A 276 -1.18 3.41 5.41
CA LEU A 276 -0.96 4.28 4.25
C LEU A 276 -2.17 4.17 3.31
N LEU A 277 -2.96 5.24 3.21
CA LEU A 277 -4.19 5.30 2.40
C LEU A 277 -3.94 6.19 1.18
N TRP A 278 -3.76 5.60 0.00
CA TRP A 278 -3.14 6.30 -1.12
C TRP A 278 -4.00 6.39 -2.38
N GLY A 279 -4.13 7.60 -2.92
CA GLY A 279 -4.65 7.88 -4.26
C GLY A 279 -3.51 7.93 -5.28
N PRO A 280 -3.32 6.90 -6.14
CA PRO A 280 -2.17 6.80 -7.03
C PRO A 280 -2.23 7.76 -8.23
N ASN A 281 -3.38 8.40 -8.49
CA ASN A 281 -3.52 9.40 -9.56
C ASN A 281 -3.19 10.83 -9.10
N ASP A 282 -2.67 11.00 -7.89
CA ASP A 282 -2.26 12.30 -7.37
C ASP A 282 -1.09 12.89 -8.19
N PRO A 283 -1.25 14.07 -8.80
CA PRO A 283 -0.19 14.72 -9.57
C PRO A 283 0.93 15.32 -8.69
N VAL A 284 0.71 15.46 -7.38
CA VAL A 284 1.66 15.99 -6.39
C VAL A 284 2.32 14.82 -5.67
N PHE A 285 1.56 14.04 -4.88
CA PHE A 285 2.09 12.92 -4.11
C PHE A 285 1.94 11.59 -4.84
N SER A 286 2.72 11.43 -5.92
CA SER A 286 2.75 10.18 -6.69
C SER A 286 3.22 8.98 -5.85
N ASP A 287 3.08 7.77 -6.42
CA ASP A 287 3.54 6.50 -5.83
C ASP A 287 4.97 6.52 -5.26
N ARG A 288 5.86 7.40 -5.74
CA ARG A 288 7.22 7.52 -5.19
C ARG A 288 7.25 7.84 -3.70
N TYR A 289 6.33 8.68 -3.21
CA TYR A 289 6.31 9.09 -1.80
C TYR A 289 5.73 7.99 -0.93
N LEU A 290 4.72 7.26 -1.44
CA LEU A 290 4.28 6.01 -0.84
C LEU A 290 5.43 4.99 -0.75
N ALA A 291 6.34 4.94 -1.74
CA ALA A 291 7.50 4.05 -1.70
C ALA A 291 8.49 4.44 -0.61
N ASP A 292 8.76 5.74 -0.46
CA ASP A 292 9.59 6.25 0.64
C ASP A 292 9.00 5.90 2.01
N PHE A 293 7.67 6.03 2.20
CA PHE A 293 7.03 5.61 3.44
C PHE A 293 7.08 4.09 3.67
N MET A 294 6.85 3.27 2.64
CA MET A 294 6.95 1.81 2.78
C MET A 294 8.37 1.35 3.10
N ASP A 295 9.40 2.06 2.62
CA ASP A 295 10.80 1.80 3.00
C ASP A 295 11.06 2.18 4.47
N ARG A 296 10.50 3.30 4.91
CA ARG A 296 10.68 3.77 6.30
C ARG A 296 9.82 3.02 7.32
N LEU A 297 8.66 2.51 6.90
CA LEU A 297 7.65 1.81 7.70
C LEU A 297 7.30 0.48 6.99
N PRO A 298 8.21 -0.50 6.97
CA PRO A 298 8.01 -1.75 6.23
C PRO A 298 6.86 -2.61 6.76
N HIS A 299 6.43 -2.36 8.00
CA HIS A 299 5.28 -3.01 8.64
C HIS A 299 3.94 -2.31 8.37
N ALA A 300 3.93 -1.18 7.64
CA ALA A 300 2.70 -0.43 7.42
C ALA A 300 1.70 -1.21 6.55
N ASP A 301 0.43 -1.18 6.95
CA ASP A 301 -0.67 -1.59 6.10
C ASP A 301 -0.84 -0.56 4.97
N VAL A 302 -1.06 -1.02 3.74
CA VAL A 302 -1.18 -0.14 2.58
C VAL A 302 -2.46 -0.42 1.82
N HIS A 303 -3.31 0.61 1.68
CA HIS A 303 -4.48 0.56 0.81
C HIS A 303 -4.33 1.60 -0.30
N ARG A 304 -4.36 1.13 -1.56
CA ARG A 304 -4.38 1.99 -2.75
C ARG A 304 -5.79 2.11 -3.32
N TYR A 305 -6.32 3.33 -3.36
CA TYR A 305 -7.60 3.63 -3.99
C TYR A 305 -7.37 4.02 -5.45
N GLU A 306 -7.33 3.04 -6.35
CA GLU A 306 -6.85 3.19 -7.74
C GLU A 306 -7.57 4.25 -8.59
N ARG A 307 -8.77 4.69 -8.19
CA ARG A 307 -9.52 5.76 -8.88
C ARG A 307 -9.38 7.12 -8.21
N SER A 308 -8.73 7.18 -7.05
CA SER A 308 -8.53 8.40 -6.29
C SER A 308 -7.27 9.14 -6.72
N ALA A 309 -7.28 10.44 -6.50
CA ALA A 309 -6.19 11.35 -6.77
C ALA A 309 -5.76 12.02 -5.46
N HIS A 310 -5.82 13.35 -5.38
CA HIS A 310 -5.17 14.10 -4.31
C HIS A 310 -5.97 14.12 -2.99
N LEU A 311 -7.28 14.44 -3.02
CA LEU A 311 -8.12 14.44 -1.82
C LEU A 311 -8.75 13.05 -1.65
N VAL A 312 -7.93 12.06 -1.35
CA VAL A 312 -8.31 10.63 -1.37
C VAL A 312 -9.55 10.32 -0.50
N ILE A 313 -9.73 11.01 0.63
CA ILE A 313 -10.93 10.87 1.49
C ILE A 313 -12.24 11.32 0.84
N GLU A 314 -12.18 12.25 -0.12
CA GLU A 314 -13.32 12.67 -0.92
C GLU A 314 -13.54 11.76 -2.14
N ASP A 315 -12.45 11.24 -2.69
CA ASP A 315 -12.46 10.46 -3.93
C ASP A 315 -12.85 8.99 -3.71
N ALA A 316 -12.53 8.44 -2.52
CA ALA A 316 -12.72 7.02 -2.17
C ALA A 316 -13.91 6.83 -1.21
N PRO A 317 -15.07 6.30 -1.69
CA PRO A 317 -16.26 6.14 -0.86
C PRO A 317 -16.07 5.25 0.38
N ASN A 318 -15.18 4.26 0.29
CA ASN A 318 -14.99 3.28 1.35
C ASN A 318 -13.85 3.67 2.33
N LEU A 319 -13.11 4.75 2.05
CA LEU A 319 -11.91 5.07 2.84
C LEU A 319 -12.21 5.25 4.32
N VAL A 320 -13.30 5.94 4.66
CA VAL A 320 -13.70 6.13 6.06
C VAL A 320 -14.03 4.80 6.73
N SER A 321 -14.71 3.89 6.02
CA SER A 321 -15.00 2.55 6.55
C SER A 321 -13.74 1.72 6.75
N ASP A 322 -12.81 1.74 5.79
CA ASP A 322 -11.54 1.01 5.88
C ASP A 322 -10.69 1.57 7.04
N LEU A 323 -10.65 2.90 7.19
CA LEU A 323 -9.97 3.58 8.29
C LEU A 323 -10.57 3.21 9.64
N LEU A 324 -11.89 3.28 9.80
CA LEU A 324 -12.55 2.93 11.05
C LEU A 324 -12.37 1.45 11.41
N SER A 325 -12.40 0.55 10.42
CA SER A 325 -12.09 -0.87 10.63
C SER A 325 -10.67 -1.05 11.18
N TRP A 326 -9.70 -0.33 10.62
CA TRP A 326 -8.33 -0.38 11.12
C TRP A 326 -8.21 0.25 12.51
N LEU A 327 -8.90 1.36 12.79
CA LEU A 327 -8.90 2.00 14.11
C LEU A 327 -9.53 1.13 15.19
N ALA A 328 -10.55 0.33 14.86
CA ALA A 328 -11.25 -0.53 15.81
C ALA A 328 -10.30 -1.50 16.53
N ASP A 329 -9.34 -2.10 15.81
CA ASP A 329 -8.31 -2.99 16.36
C ASP A 329 -7.38 -2.32 17.39
N ARG A 330 -7.44 -0.98 17.52
CA ARG A 330 -6.62 -0.16 18.42
C ARG A 330 -7.40 0.45 19.58
N THR A 331 -8.70 0.16 19.69
CA THR A 331 -9.55 0.61 20.82
C THR A 331 -9.51 -0.32 22.04
N GLY A 332 -8.81 -1.45 21.95
CA GLY A 332 -8.63 -2.39 23.06
C GLY A 332 -7.42 -2.03 23.95
N ALA A 333 -7.60 -2.10 25.26
CA ALA A 333 -6.51 -2.05 26.25
C ALA A 333 -5.65 -3.32 26.29
N ASP A 334 -6.07 -4.37 25.58
CA ASP A 334 -5.29 -5.58 25.29
C ASP A 334 -5.75 -6.05 23.91
N SER A 335 -4.98 -5.81 22.86
CA SER A 335 -5.18 -6.58 21.62
C SER A 335 -4.41 -7.89 21.80
N PRO A 336 -5.09 -9.04 21.99
CA PRO A 336 -4.41 -10.32 22.00
C PRO A 336 -3.73 -10.49 20.66
N SER A 337 -2.50 -11.01 20.69
CA SER A 337 -1.88 -11.57 19.48
C SER A 337 -2.91 -12.47 18.79
N PRO A 338 -3.06 -12.39 17.46
CA PRO A 338 -4.08 -13.15 16.75
C PRO A 338 -3.88 -14.62 17.09
N THR A 339 -4.74 -15.13 17.96
CA THR A 339 -4.78 -16.54 18.28
C THR A 339 -5.36 -17.16 17.03
N LEU A 340 -4.50 -17.78 16.22
CA LEU A 340 -4.95 -18.69 15.18
C LEU A 340 -5.97 -19.63 15.84
N ALA A 341 -7.16 -19.72 15.25
CA ALA A 341 -8.12 -20.75 15.62
C ALA A 341 -7.38 -22.10 15.68
N PRO A 342 -7.47 -22.85 16.79
CA PRO A 342 -6.91 -24.20 16.85
C PRO A 342 -7.77 -25.10 15.97
N GLY A 343 -7.36 -25.22 14.72
CA GLY A 343 -7.94 -26.10 13.73
C GLY A 343 -6.82 -26.80 12.99
N LEU A 344 -6.23 -27.81 13.65
CA LEU A 344 -5.67 -29.06 13.13
C LEU A 344 -5.04 -29.78 14.34
N GLY A 345 -5.36 -31.07 14.49
CA GLY A 345 -5.25 -31.83 15.74
C GLY A 345 -3.91 -31.74 16.47
N THR A 346 -3.98 -31.50 17.77
CA THR A 346 -2.87 -31.74 18.70
C THR A 346 -2.90 -33.21 19.10
N ASP A 347 -1.99 -34.01 18.56
CA ASP A 347 -1.68 -35.30 19.16
C ASP A 347 -0.98 -35.08 20.50
N ARG A 348 -1.40 -35.86 21.49
CA ARG A 348 -0.86 -35.88 22.86
C ARG A 348 0.53 -36.52 22.85
N GLU A 349 1.54 -35.76 22.45
CA GLU A 349 2.94 -35.92 22.87
C GLU A 349 3.69 -34.68 22.37
N GLY A 350 4.37 -33.98 23.28
CA GLY A 350 4.87 -32.60 23.13
C GLY A 350 6.05 -32.42 22.17
N THR A 351 5.84 -32.71 20.89
CA THR A 351 6.73 -32.35 19.79
C THR A 351 5.89 -31.76 18.66
N THR A 352 5.80 -30.43 18.58
CA THR A 352 5.39 -29.75 17.35
C THR A 352 6.43 -30.05 16.28
N HIS A 353 6.17 -31.06 15.45
CA HIS A 353 6.84 -31.19 14.16
C HIS A 353 6.39 -30.02 13.28
N VAL A 354 7.05 -28.87 13.45
CA VAL A 354 7.11 -27.86 12.40
C VAL A 354 7.90 -28.52 11.27
N ARG A 355 7.23 -29.32 10.42
CA ARG A 355 7.79 -29.74 9.13
C ARG A 355 8.29 -28.47 8.47
N GLU A 356 9.54 -28.44 8.05
CA GLU A 356 10.19 -27.28 7.45
C GLU A 356 9.41 -26.83 6.20
N THR A 357 8.44 -25.94 6.39
CA THR A 357 7.43 -25.50 5.42
C THR A 357 8.03 -24.53 4.41
N THR A 358 8.97 -25.01 3.61
CA THR A 358 9.40 -24.31 2.40
C THR A 358 8.80 -25.00 1.19
N LEU A 359 8.37 -24.21 0.19
CA LEU A 359 7.81 -24.71 -1.07
C LEU A 359 8.78 -25.56 -1.89
N LEU A 360 10.05 -25.60 -1.47
CA LEU A 360 11.11 -26.40 -2.06
C LEU A 360 11.18 -27.81 -1.48
N HIS A 361 10.60 -28.05 -0.30
CA HIS A 361 10.77 -29.31 0.42
C HIS A 361 10.36 -30.52 -0.43
N SER A 362 9.15 -30.50 -1.01
CA SER A 362 8.66 -31.60 -1.86
C SER A 362 9.49 -31.79 -3.12
N LEU A 363 9.98 -30.70 -3.72
CA LEU A 363 10.88 -30.78 -4.89
C LEU A 363 12.20 -31.44 -4.51
N MET A 364 12.78 -31.06 -3.37
CA MET A 364 14.05 -31.63 -2.89
C MET A 364 13.89 -33.09 -2.48
N ALA A 365 12.80 -33.44 -1.79
CA ALA A 365 12.47 -34.81 -1.44
C ALA A 365 12.32 -35.70 -2.70
N ALA A 366 11.57 -35.23 -3.70
CA ALA A 366 11.39 -35.95 -4.96
C ALA A 366 12.70 -36.08 -5.76
N ARG A 367 13.56 -35.04 -5.75
CA ARG A 367 14.91 -35.09 -6.35
C ARG A 367 15.78 -36.17 -5.73
N ILE A 368 15.71 -36.37 -4.41
CA ILE A 368 16.48 -37.40 -3.71
C ILE A 368 15.88 -38.79 -3.95
N ALA A 369 14.56 -38.91 -3.83
CA ALA A 369 13.88 -40.21 -3.88
C ALA A 369 13.74 -40.77 -5.31
N ARG A 370 13.57 -39.90 -6.32
CA ARG A 370 13.29 -40.28 -7.72
C ARG A 370 14.00 -39.35 -8.72
N PRO A 371 15.34 -39.24 -8.69
CA PRO A 371 16.09 -38.27 -9.50
C PRO A 371 15.81 -38.35 -11.00
N ASP A 372 15.67 -39.56 -11.54
CA ASP A 372 15.48 -39.81 -12.98
C ASP A 372 14.01 -39.81 -13.42
N ALA A 373 13.07 -39.78 -12.49
CA ALA A 373 11.65 -39.72 -12.84
C ALA A 373 11.30 -38.34 -13.42
N VAL A 374 10.31 -38.30 -14.30
CA VAL A 374 9.83 -37.06 -14.93
C VAL A 374 9.21 -36.16 -13.86
N ALA A 375 9.69 -34.94 -13.72
CA ALA A 375 9.07 -33.92 -12.87
C ALA A 375 8.06 -33.10 -13.68
N LEU A 376 8.47 -32.63 -14.87
CA LEU A 376 7.62 -31.81 -15.74
C LEU A 376 7.66 -32.32 -17.17
N ALA A 377 6.51 -32.30 -17.82
CA ALA A 377 6.36 -32.49 -19.26
C ALA A 377 5.62 -31.31 -19.88
N GLU A 378 6.11 -30.80 -21.01
CA GLU A 378 5.47 -29.74 -21.79
C GLU A 378 5.13 -30.30 -23.17
N MET A 379 3.84 -30.37 -23.48
CA MET A 379 3.35 -30.87 -24.77
C MET A 379 3.36 -29.73 -25.79
N SER A 380 3.82 -30.00 -27.01
CA SER A 380 3.90 -29.01 -28.09
C SER A 380 3.00 -29.39 -29.26
N THR A 381 2.35 -28.39 -29.88
CA THR A 381 1.63 -28.58 -31.14
C THR A 381 2.53 -28.47 -32.38
N ARG A 382 3.81 -28.08 -32.23
CA ARG A 382 4.72 -27.71 -33.33
C ARG A 382 6.11 -28.38 -33.27
N GLY A 383 6.28 -29.44 -32.49
CA GLY A 383 7.55 -30.17 -32.37
C GLY A 383 7.51 -31.25 -31.28
N SER A 384 8.68 -31.78 -30.90
CA SER A 384 8.80 -32.67 -29.74
C SER A 384 8.56 -31.89 -28.45
N GLY A 385 7.66 -32.38 -27.59
CA GLY A 385 7.50 -31.83 -26.24
C GLY A 385 8.80 -31.90 -25.42
N THR A 386 8.86 -31.13 -24.34
CA THR A 386 10.01 -31.13 -23.42
C THR A 386 9.69 -31.98 -22.20
N ARG A 387 10.63 -32.80 -21.75
CA ARG A 387 10.54 -33.53 -20.47
C ARG A 387 11.77 -33.20 -19.63
N ILE A 388 11.56 -32.95 -18.34
CA ILE A 388 12.63 -32.69 -17.37
C ILE A 388 12.47 -33.62 -16.18
N THR A 389 13.58 -34.20 -15.73
CA THR A 389 13.60 -35.07 -14.55
C THR A 389 13.63 -34.25 -13.26
N TRP A 390 13.38 -34.87 -12.11
CA TRP A 390 13.51 -34.20 -10.81
C TRP A 390 14.92 -33.70 -10.54
N GLN A 391 15.94 -34.48 -10.93
CA GLN A 391 17.35 -34.06 -10.86
C GLN A 391 17.60 -32.82 -11.71
N ALA A 392 17.24 -32.86 -12.99
CA ALA A 392 17.49 -31.74 -13.91
C ALA A 392 16.72 -30.46 -13.50
N LEU A 393 15.49 -30.60 -12.96
CA LEU A 393 14.74 -29.47 -12.44
C LEU A 393 15.41 -28.88 -11.20
N GLY A 394 15.82 -29.72 -10.25
CA GLY A 394 16.51 -29.29 -9.04
C GLY A 394 17.84 -28.60 -9.33
N ASP A 395 18.68 -29.19 -10.17
CA ASP A 395 19.95 -28.60 -10.61
C ASP A 395 19.72 -27.22 -11.24
N ARG A 396 18.70 -27.11 -12.11
CA ARG A 396 18.38 -25.85 -12.77
C ARG A 396 17.85 -24.79 -11.79
N VAL A 397 17.05 -25.18 -10.79
CA VAL A 397 16.58 -24.29 -9.74
C VAL A 397 17.76 -23.76 -8.93
N ASP A 398 18.66 -24.62 -8.46
CA ASP A 398 19.83 -24.22 -7.65
C ASP A 398 20.73 -23.26 -8.43
N GLN A 399 21.02 -23.59 -9.67
CA GLN A 399 21.86 -22.79 -10.57
C GLN A 399 21.24 -21.42 -10.87
N LEU A 400 19.95 -21.38 -11.20
CA LEU A 400 19.25 -20.11 -11.40
C LEU A 400 19.20 -19.30 -10.11
N ALA A 401 18.96 -19.92 -8.97
CA ALA A 401 18.89 -19.23 -7.69
C ALA A 401 20.23 -18.55 -7.35
N ALA A 402 21.35 -19.27 -7.48
CA ALA A 402 22.69 -18.71 -7.30
C ALA A 402 23.04 -17.62 -8.34
N GLY A 403 22.64 -17.81 -9.61
CA GLY A 403 22.86 -16.83 -10.67
C GLY A 403 22.05 -15.53 -10.47
N LEU A 404 20.78 -15.66 -10.10
CA LEU A 404 19.89 -14.52 -9.80
C LEU A 404 20.38 -13.73 -8.58
N ARG A 405 20.90 -14.42 -7.54
CA ARG A 405 21.61 -13.75 -6.44
C ARG A 405 22.80 -12.93 -6.93
N ALA A 406 23.63 -13.50 -7.77
CA ALA A 406 24.81 -12.82 -8.31
C ALA A 406 24.46 -11.59 -9.16
N MET A 407 23.25 -11.56 -9.73
CA MET A 407 22.71 -10.40 -10.44
C MET A 407 22.17 -9.29 -9.52
N GLY A 408 22.17 -9.50 -8.20
CA GLY A 408 21.70 -8.54 -7.20
C GLY A 408 20.22 -8.67 -6.83
N ILE A 409 19.60 -9.82 -7.07
CA ILE A 409 18.26 -10.10 -6.55
C ILE A 409 18.37 -10.49 -5.07
N GLU A 410 17.80 -9.67 -4.19
CA GLU A 410 17.91 -9.77 -2.73
C GLU A 410 16.66 -10.40 -2.10
N ARG A 411 16.76 -10.79 -0.82
CA ARG A 411 15.59 -11.30 -0.08
C ARG A 411 14.55 -10.21 0.02
N GLY A 412 13.27 -10.56 -0.12
CA GLY A 412 12.17 -9.60 -0.10
C GLY A 412 11.97 -8.83 -1.41
N ASP A 413 12.89 -8.95 -2.39
CA ASP A 413 12.67 -8.38 -3.70
C ASP A 413 11.45 -9.02 -4.35
N ARG A 414 10.58 -8.18 -4.93
CA ARG A 414 9.49 -8.63 -5.79
C ARG A 414 9.97 -8.77 -7.23
N VAL A 415 9.68 -9.90 -7.85
CA VAL A 415 10.07 -10.27 -9.22
C VAL A 415 8.83 -10.50 -10.05
N SER A 416 8.57 -9.63 -11.02
CA SER A 416 7.50 -9.86 -12.00
C SER A 416 7.98 -10.85 -13.06
N VAL A 417 7.23 -11.95 -13.22
CA VAL A 417 7.59 -13.00 -14.17
C VAL A 417 6.64 -12.96 -15.37
N LEU A 418 7.19 -12.67 -16.55
CA LEU A 418 6.54 -12.58 -17.85
C LEU A 418 7.09 -13.67 -18.79
N ILE A 419 7.19 -14.89 -18.27
CA ILE A 419 7.62 -16.09 -19.00
C ILE A 419 6.38 -16.94 -19.28
N PRO A 420 6.19 -17.43 -20.51
CA PRO A 420 5.14 -18.39 -20.82
C PRO A 420 5.23 -19.63 -19.94
N PRO A 421 4.11 -20.29 -19.66
CA PRO A 421 4.10 -21.52 -18.87
C PRO A 421 4.91 -22.64 -19.51
N GLY A 422 5.73 -23.30 -18.69
CA GLY A 422 6.72 -24.29 -19.11
C GLY A 422 7.79 -24.49 -18.04
N ALA A 423 8.80 -25.31 -18.35
CA ALA A 423 9.89 -25.63 -17.42
C ALA A 423 10.66 -24.38 -16.96
N ASP A 424 10.86 -23.40 -17.85
CA ASP A 424 11.56 -22.14 -17.55
C ASP A 424 10.82 -21.30 -16.50
N LEU A 425 9.49 -21.18 -16.63
CA LEU A 425 8.67 -20.46 -15.65
C LEU A 425 8.79 -21.10 -14.28
N ILE A 426 8.64 -22.43 -14.22
CA ILE A 426 8.69 -23.18 -12.96
C ILE A 426 10.07 -23.06 -12.32
N ALA A 427 11.15 -23.26 -13.09
CA ALA A 427 12.51 -23.13 -12.58
C ALA A 427 12.79 -21.71 -12.05
N VAL A 428 12.33 -20.66 -12.74
CA VAL A 428 12.48 -19.27 -12.28
C VAL A 428 11.68 -18.99 -11.00
N VAL A 429 10.43 -19.47 -10.91
CA VAL A 429 9.59 -19.29 -9.70
C VAL A 429 10.24 -19.94 -8.49
N TYR A 430 10.68 -21.19 -8.63
CA TYR A 430 11.33 -21.93 -7.54
C TYR A 430 12.70 -21.33 -7.18
N ALA A 431 13.45 -20.85 -8.17
CA ALA A 431 14.70 -20.13 -7.92
C ALA A 431 14.47 -18.82 -7.15
N CYS A 432 13.41 -18.05 -7.48
CA CYS A 432 13.00 -16.88 -6.71
C CYS A 432 12.65 -17.25 -5.27
N TRP A 433 11.87 -18.29 -5.05
CA TRP A 433 11.56 -18.78 -3.71
C TRP A 433 12.80 -19.24 -2.95
N ALA A 434 13.74 -19.93 -3.59
CA ALA A 434 15.01 -20.34 -2.96
C ALA A 434 15.85 -19.17 -2.45
N ILE A 435 15.77 -18.02 -3.14
CA ILE A 435 16.45 -16.80 -2.71
C ILE A 435 15.55 -15.90 -1.84
N GLY A 436 14.36 -16.37 -1.42
CA GLY A 436 13.42 -15.57 -0.64
C GLY A 436 12.94 -14.30 -1.35
N ALA A 437 12.92 -14.30 -2.67
CA ALA A 437 12.29 -13.28 -3.49
C ALA A 437 10.83 -13.66 -3.75
N SER A 438 9.95 -12.66 -3.72
CA SER A 438 8.52 -12.84 -3.99
C SER A 438 8.24 -12.77 -5.48
N VAL A 439 7.39 -13.66 -5.98
CA VAL A 439 6.96 -13.65 -7.39
C VAL A 439 5.68 -12.83 -7.56
N VAL A 440 5.65 -11.93 -8.53
CA VAL A 440 4.43 -11.19 -8.89
C VAL A 440 3.79 -11.81 -10.12
N ILE A 441 2.58 -12.33 -9.97
CA ILE A 441 1.78 -12.95 -11.02
C ILE A 441 0.54 -12.09 -11.28
N ALA A 442 0.36 -11.67 -12.53
CA ALA A 442 -0.83 -10.95 -12.98
C ALA A 442 -1.54 -11.74 -14.07
N ASP A 443 -2.82 -12.04 -13.84
CA ASP A 443 -3.65 -12.77 -14.79
C ASP A 443 -3.84 -12.00 -16.11
N THR A 444 -3.80 -12.69 -17.25
CA THR A 444 -3.96 -12.07 -18.57
C THR A 444 -5.36 -11.50 -18.81
N GLY A 445 -6.38 -12.04 -18.12
CA GLY A 445 -7.76 -11.56 -18.11
C GLY A 445 -7.93 -10.16 -17.54
N LEU A 446 -6.89 -9.59 -16.90
CA LEU A 446 -6.86 -8.19 -16.48
C LEU A 446 -6.78 -7.19 -17.66
N GLY A 447 -6.39 -7.66 -18.85
CA GLY A 447 -6.08 -6.82 -19.99
C GLY A 447 -4.85 -5.94 -19.76
N ILE A 448 -4.34 -5.29 -20.81
CA ILE A 448 -3.07 -4.54 -20.77
C ILE A 448 -3.09 -3.44 -19.69
N ALA A 449 -4.20 -2.70 -19.57
CA ALA A 449 -4.33 -1.64 -18.57
C ALA A 449 -4.38 -2.20 -17.13
N GLY A 450 -5.05 -3.34 -16.92
CA GLY A 450 -5.11 -4.01 -15.62
C GLY A 450 -3.77 -4.63 -15.22
N ILE A 451 -3.06 -5.29 -16.14
CA ILE A 451 -1.70 -5.80 -15.93
C ILE A 451 -0.75 -4.66 -15.58
N ARG A 452 -0.76 -3.55 -16.34
CA ARG A 452 0.07 -2.37 -16.04
C ARG A 452 -0.18 -1.88 -14.62
N ARG A 453 -1.44 -1.79 -14.21
CA ARG A 453 -1.84 -1.34 -12.87
C ARG A 453 -1.38 -2.32 -11.79
N ALA A 454 -1.67 -3.61 -11.97
CA ALA A 454 -1.29 -4.68 -11.06
C ALA A 454 0.22 -4.70 -10.80
N ILE A 455 1.01 -4.79 -11.86
CA ILE A 455 2.47 -4.91 -11.72
C ILE A 455 3.07 -3.62 -11.15
N ARG A 456 2.59 -2.42 -11.54
CA ARG A 456 3.03 -1.16 -10.89
C ARG A 456 2.63 -1.10 -9.42
N GLY A 457 1.46 -1.63 -9.07
CA GLY A 457 0.98 -1.79 -7.70
C GLY A 457 1.92 -2.62 -6.84
N ALA A 458 2.41 -3.73 -7.40
CA ALA A 458 3.34 -4.64 -6.72
C ALA A 458 4.75 -4.07 -6.57
N ARG A 459 5.15 -3.10 -7.41
CA ARG A 459 6.49 -2.48 -7.41
C ARG A 459 7.63 -3.49 -7.47
N PRO A 460 7.67 -4.35 -8.50
CA PRO A 460 8.77 -5.29 -8.64
C PRO A 460 10.10 -4.55 -8.82
N ARG A 461 11.14 -5.00 -8.12
CA ARG A 461 12.52 -4.54 -8.34
C ARG A 461 13.12 -5.18 -9.58
N HIS A 462 12.59 -6.34 -10.01
CA HIS A 462 13.05 -7.09 -11.17
C HIS A 462 11.89 -7.58 -12.04
N VAL A 463 12.10 -7.62 -13.36
CA VAL A 463 11.15 -8.17 -14.33
C VAL A 463 11.89 -9.21 -15.17
N ILE A 464 11.53 -10.48 -15.03
CA ILE A 464 12.08 -11.59 -15.81
C ILE A 464 11.06 -11.97 -16.88
N GLY A 465 11.41 -11.96 -18.17
CA GLY A 465 10.43 -12.27 -19.20
C GLY A 465 10.99 -12.53 -20.58
N VAL A 466 10.14 -13.04 -21.46
CA VAL A 466 10.46 -13.18 -22.89
C VAL A 466 10.64 -11.80 -23.54
N PRO A 467 11.44 -11.67 -24.62
CA PRO A 467 11.73 -10.37 -25.23
C PRO A 467 10.50 -9.51 -25.53
N ALA A 468 9.43 -10.10 -26.07
CA ALA A 468 8.18 -9.40 -26.33
C ALA A 468 7.51 -8.88 -25.04
N GLY A 469 7.52 -9.68 -23.97
CA GLY A 469 7.03 -9.29 -22.65
C GLY A 469 7.85 -8.15 -22.03
N LEU A 470 9.18 -8.16 -22.20
CA LEU A 470 10.04 -7.07 -21.72
C LEU A 470 9.84 -5.77 -22.50
N VAL A 471 9.60 -5.84 -23.82
CA VAL A 471 9.22 -4.67 -24.62
C VAL A 471 7.90 -4.09 -24.11
N LEU A 472 6.89 -4.94 -23.89
CA LEU A 472 5.62 -4.52 -23.30
C LEU A 472 5.79 -3.92 -21.89
N ALA A 473 6.64 -4.51 -21.05
CA ALA A 473 6.92 -3.96 -19.73
C ALA A 473 7.56 -2.56 -19.78
N ARG A 474 8.42 -2.30 -20.78
CA ARG A 474 8.99 -0.96 -21.03
C ARG A 474 7.93 0.03 -21.50
N THR A 475 7.08 -0.34 -22.47
CA THR A 475 6.04 0.57 -22.98
C THR A 475 5.01 0.92 -21.91
N LEU A 476 4.72 0.01 -20.99
CA LEU A 476 3.83 0.22 -19.86
C LEU A 476 4.50 0.94 -18.67
N ALA A 477 5.79 1.27 -18.79
CA ALA A 477 6.61 1.87 -17.75
C ALA A 477 6.52 1.08 -16.42
N ILE A 478 6.64 -0.23 -16.50
CA ILE A 478 6.74 -1.12 -15.33
C ILE A 478 8.13 -0.90 -14.70
N PRO A 479 8.24 -0.67 -13.38
CA PRO A 479 9.53 -0.48 -12.69
C PRO A 479 10.36 -1.77 -12.65
N GLY A 480 11.66 -1.62 -12.31
CA GLY A 480 12.57 -2.75 -12.05
C GLY A 480 13.61 -3.02 -13.13
N GLN A 481 14.66 -3.78 -12.80
CA GLN A 481 15.68 -4.26 -13.73
C GLN A 481 15.09 -5.35 -14.64
N ARG A 482 15.41 -5.32 -15.94
CA ARG A 482 14.83 -6.25 -16.92
C ARG A 482 15.81 -7.38 -17.19
N ILE A 483 15.36 -8.62 -17.05
CA ILE A 483 16.15 -9.84 -17.27
C ILE A 483 15.45 -10.66 -18.35
N SER A 484 16.16 -10.96 -19.44
CA SER A 484 15.61 -11.70 -20.57
C SER A 484 15.55 -13.19 -20.28
N SER A 485 14.47 -13.87 -20.68
CA SER A 485 14.42 -15.34 -20.61
C SER A 485 15.54 -15.99 -21.45
N ARG A 486 16.04 -15.31 -22.49
CA ARG A 486 17.17 -15.78 -23.32
C ARG A 486 18.50 -15.85 -22.56
N SER A 487 18.62 -15.16 -21.43
CA SER A 487 19.83 -15.22 -20.59
C SER A 487 19.76 -16.28 -19.49
N LEU A 488 18.65 -17.01 -19.32
CA LEU A 488 18.48 -17.96 -18.22
C LEU A 488 19.55 -19.06 -18.22
N ALA A 489 19.92 -19.60 -19.39
CA ALA A 489 21.00 -20.59 -19.49
C ALA A 489 22.35 -20.03 -18.98
N ARG A 490 22.73 -18.84 -19.43
CA ARG A 490 23.95 -18.15 -18.97
C ARG A 490 23.91 -17.85 -17.47
N ILE A 491 22.74 -17.43 -16.94
CA ILE A 491 22.56 -17.15 -15.51
C ILE A 491 22.75 -18.44 -14.70
N ALA A 492 22.18 -19.55 -15.17
CA ALA A 492 22.35 -20.86 -14.55
C ALA A 492 23.82 -21.31 -14.56
N GLU A 493 24.51 -21.20 -15.70
CA GLU A 493 25.96 -21.52 -15.81
C GLU A 493 26.80 -20.69 -14.82
N GLN A 494 26.52 -19.39 -14.70
CA GLN A 494 27.18 -18.52 -13.72
C GLN A 494 26.90 -18.96 -12.28
N GLY A 495 25.66 -19.35 -11.97
CA GLY A 495 25.27 -19.85 -10.67
C GLY A 495 25.89 -21.20 -10.32
N ALA A 496 26.05 -22.10 -11.29
CA ALA A 496 26.69 -23.40 -11.10
C ALA A 496 28.11 -23.27 -10.51
N SER A 497 28.84 -22.23 -10.90
CA SER A 497 30.18 -21.94 -10.38
C SER A 497 30.23 -21.42 -8.93
N ARG A 498 29.08 -21.13 -8.30
CA ARG A 498 29.01 -20.42 -7.00
C ARG A 498 28.61 -21.29 -5.81
N GLY A 499 28.22 -22.55 -6.04
CA GLY A 499 27.81 -23.48 -4.98
C GLY A 499 26.40 -23.22 -4.42
N ALA A 500 26.03 -23.97 -3.38
CA ALA A 500 24.69 -23.94 -2.79
C ALA A 500 24.40 -22.63 -2.04
N LEU A 501 23.13 -22.24 -1.98
CA LEU A 501 22.68 -21.12 -1.16
C LEU A 501 22.77 -21.46 0.33
N ALA A 502 23.27 -20.53 1.14
CA ALA A 502 23.60 -20.78 2.54
C ALA A 502 22.38 -20.91 3.48
N GLU A 503 21.24 -20.32 3.12
CA GLU A 503 20.10 -20.18 4.04
C GLU A 503 18.76 -20.15 3.31
N LEU A 504 17.82 -20.97 3.79
CA LEU A 504 16.44 -21.03 3.31
C LEU A 504 15.63 -19.76 3.69
N PRO A 505 14.56 -19.43 2.95
CA PRO A 505 13.69 -18.32 3.29
C PRO A 505 12.87 -18.59 4.57
N ASN A 506 12.58 -17.52 5.32
CA ASN A 506 11.67 -17.57 6.46
C ASN A 506 10.23 -17.90 5.99
N ALA A 507 9.51 -18.74 6.73
CA ALA A 507 8.13 -19.14 6.43
C ALA A 507 7.14 -17.95 6.40
N ASP A 508 7.43 -16.87 7.13
CA ASP A 508 6.65 -15.62 7.11
C ASP A 508 7.03 -14.65 6.00
N SER A 509 8.09 -14.92 5.24
CA SER A 509 8.46 -14.11 4.08
C SER A 509 7.40 -14.20 2.98
N GLU A 510 7.22 -13.10 2.25
CA GLU A 510 6.38 -13.04 1.08
C GLU A 510 6.88 -14.00 -0.01
N ALA A 511 6.01 -14.89 -0.48
CA ALA A 511 6.32 -15.87 -1.52
C ALA A 511 5.76 -15.47 -2.89
N VAL A 512 4.51 -14.99 -2.92
CA VAL A 512 3.85 -14.63 -4.18
C VAL A 512 2.80 -13.54 -3.97
N VAL A 513 2.74 -12.59 -4.90
CA VAL A 513 1.64 -11.62 -5.04
C VAL A 513 0.82 -12.00 -6.27
N VAL A 514 -0.43 -12.39 -6.05
CA VAL A 514 -1.34 -12.82 -7.13
C VAL A 514 -2.39 -11.74 -7.37
N PHE A 515 -2.50 -11.27 -8.61
CA PHE A 515 -3.57 -10.36 -9.04
C PHE A 515 -4.63 -11.12 -9.82
N THR A 516 -5.87 -11.04 -9.34
CA THR A 516 -7.04 -11.62 -10.00
C THR A 516 -7.99 -10.52 -10.51
N SER A 517 -8.80 -10.84 -11.52
CA SER A 517 -9.87 -9.95 -11.97
C SER A 517 -10.92 -9.82 -10.87
N GLY A 518 -10.91 -8.70 -10.15
CA GLY A 518 -11.94 -8.41 -9.15
C GLY A 518 -13.30 -8.21 -9.82
N ALA A 519 -14.32 -8.92 -9.37
CA ALA A 519 -15.70 -8.77 -9.90
C ALA A 519 -16.32 -7.39 -9.62
N THR A 520 -15.80 -6.66 -8.61
CA THR A 520 -16.43 -5.45 -8.05
C THR A 520 -15.52 -4.20 -8.08
N GLY A 521 -14.33 -4.27 -8.70
CA GLY A 521 -13.40 -3.14 -8.70
C GLY A 521 -12.06 -3.40 -9.37
N PRO A 522 -11.09 -2.47 -9.22
CA PRO A 522 -9.71 -2.67 -9.67
C PRO A 522 -9.12 -3.97 -9.09
N ALA A 523 -8.27 -4.64 -9.88
CA ALA A 523 -7.59 -5.87 -9.45
C ALA A 523 -6.78 -5.65 -8.16
N LYS A 524 -6.99 -6.53 -7.18
CA LYS A 524 -6.28 -6.50 -5.89
C LYS A 524 -5.15 -7.53 -5.93
N GLY A 525 -3.99 -7.16 -5.40
CA GLY A 525 -2.89 -8.09 -5.21
C GLY A 525 -3.04 -8.79 -3.88
N VAL A 526 -3.20 -10.11 -3.88
CA VAL A 526 -3.21 -10.91 -2.66
C VAL A 526 -1.78 -11.35 -2.38
N VAL A 527 -1.27 -10.98 -1.22
CA VAL A 527 0.07 -11.31 -0.75
C VAL A 527 0.01 -12.63 0.01
N TYR A 528 0.69 -13.66 -0.50
CA TYR A 528 0.84 -14.95 0.16
C TYR A 528 2.25 -15.12 0.71
N ARG A 529 2.35 -15.53 1.97
CA ARG A 529 3.59 -15.95 2.64
C ARG A 529 3.91 -17.41 2.33
N HIS A 530 5.18 -17.80 2.47
CA HIS A 530 5.61 -19.19 2.24
C HIS A 530 4.76 -20.20 3.05
N ARG A 531 4.48 -19.93 4.32
CA ARG A 531 3.64 -20.79 5.17
C ARG A 531 2.21 -20.95 4.66
N GLN A 532 1.63 -19.91 4.04
CA GLN A 532 0.26 -19.96 3.55
C GLN A 532 0.17 -20.79 2.27
N VAL A 533 1.16 -20.69 1.40
CA VAL A 533 1.24 -21.53 0.19
C VAL A 533 1.52 -22.98 0.59
N ALA A 534 2.42 -23.22 1.55
CA ALA A 534 2.70 -24.57 2.08
C ALA A 534 1.45 -25.21 2.69
N ALA A 535 0.71 -24.49 3.56
CA ALA A 535 -0.54 -24.97 4.11
C ALA A 535 -1.60 -25.29 3.02
N THR A 536 -1.63 -24.54 1.92
CA THR A 536 -2.49 -24.85 0.78
C THR A 536 -2.10 -26.16 0.11
N VAL A 537 -0.80 -26.41 -0.07
CA VAL A 537 -0.27 -27.65 -0.63
C VAL A 537 -0.61 -28.84 0.26
N ASP A 538 -0.40 -28.71 1.57
CA ASP A 538 -0.72 -29.76 2.54
C ASP A 538 -2.22 -30.09 2.55
N LEU A 539 -3.07 -29.05 2.56
CA LEU A 539 -4.52 -29.21 2.49
C LEU A 539 -4.95 -29.94 1.21
N LEU A 540 -4.40 -29.58 0.05
CA LEU A 540 -4.72 -30.24 -1.22
C LEU A 540 -4.27 -31.70 -1.22
N ARG A 541 -3.07 -31.98 -0.69
CA ARG A 541 -2.56 -33.35 -0.58
C ARG A 541 -3.46 -34.22 0.28
N GLU A 542 -3.82 -33.73 1.47
CA GLU A 542 -4.66 -34.46 2.41
C GLU A 542 -6.09 -34.63 1.86
N HIS A 543 -6.71 -33.55 1.40
CA HIS A 543 -8.11 -33.55 0.97
C HIS A 543 -8.38 -34.48 -0.22
N TYR A 544 -7.46 -34.52 -1.19
CA TYR A 544 -7.59 -35.37 -2.37
C TYR A 544 -6.83 -36.70 -2.25
N GLY A 545 -6.17 -36.97 -1.12
CA GLY A 545 -5.38 -38.19 -0.92
C GLY A 545 -4.23 -38.34 -1.91
N LEU A 546 -3.61 -37.23 -2.34
CA LEU A 546 -2.57 -37.24 -3.37
C LEU A 546 -1.28 -37.88 -2.85
N THR A 547 -0.75 -38.80 -3.62
CA THR A 547 0.49 -39.51 -3.35
C THR A 547 1.54 -39.19 -4.40
N GLU A 548 2.77 -39.62 -4.15
CA GLU A 548 3.87 -39.50 -5.09
C GLU A 548 3.70 -40.31 -6.38
N ALA A 549 2.73 -41.21 -6.44
CA ALA A 549 2.36 -41.97 -7.63
C ALA A 549 1.42 -41.20 -8.58
N ASP A 550 0.88 -40.06 -8.12
CA ASP A 550 -0.03 -39.25 -8.93
C ASP A 550 0.71 -38.39 -9.96
N SER A 551 -0.01 -38.05 -11.03
CA SER A 551 0.46 -37.18 -12.10
C SER A 551 -0.60 -36.16 -12.46
N LEU A 552 -0.24 -34.87 -12.38
CA LEU A 552 -1.14 -33.75 -12.63
C LEU A 552 -1.12 -33.32 -14.09
N VAL A 553 -2.27 -33.33 -14.75
CA VAL A 553 -2.50 -32.62 -16.01
C VAL A 553 -2.95 -31.19 -15.69
N ALA A 554 -2.04 -30.23 -15.86
CA ALA A 554 -2.25 -28.83 -15.53
C ALA A 554 -2.76 -28.05 -16.75
N ALA A 555 -4.07 -28.11 -17.03
CA ALA A 555 -4.72 -27.30 -18.08
C ALA A 555 -5.00 -25.84 -17.66
N PHE A 556 -4.31 -25.39 -16.60
CA PHE A 556 -4.18 -24.00 -16.19
C PHE A 556 -2.78 -23.79 -15.62
N ALA A 557 -2.01 -22.94 -16.29
CA ALA A 557 -0.58 -22.84 -16.09
C ALA A 557 -0.08 -22.50 -14.67
N PRO A 558 -0.71 -21.58 -13.91
CA PRO A 558 -0.34 -21.38 -12.52
C PRO A 558 -0.38 -22.64 -11.65
N TRP A 559 -1.19 -23.65 -12.00
CA TRP A 559 -1.23 -24.94 -11.28
C TRP A 559 -0.08 -25.88 -11.66
N ALA A 560 0.58 -25.69 -12.82
CA ALA A 560 1.77 -26.47 -13.16
C ALA A 560 2.93 -26.20 -12.18
N VAL A 561 2.97 -25.00 -11.58
CA VAL A 561 3.92 -24.64 -10.51
C VAL A 561 3.66 -25.47 -9.25
N LEU A 562 2.42 -25.91 -9.01
CA LEU A 562 2.05 -26.66 -7.80
C LEU A 562 2.35 -28.16 -7.88
N GLY A 563 2.53 -28.73 -9.08
CA GLY A 563 2.95 -30.14 -9.23
C GLY A 563 4.23 -30.45 -8.44
N PRO A 564 5.34 -29.73 -8.68
CA PRO A 564 6.57 -29.91 -7.89
C PRO A 564 6.41 -29.61 -6.39
N ALA A 565 5.51 -28.69 -6.01
CA ALA A 565 5.24 -28.39 -4.60
C ALA A 565 4.46 -29.53 -3.93
N LEU A 566 3.61 -30.23 -4.67
CA LEU A 566 2.94 -31.47 -4.27
C LEU A 566 3.87 -32.70 -4.39
N GLY A 567 5.08 -32.56 -4.92
CA GLY A 567 6.01 -33.69 -5.12
C GLY A 567 5.54 -34.70 -6.17
N ILE A 568 4.64 -34.28 -7.06
CA ILE A 568 4.05 -35.12 -8.11
C ILE A 568 4.48 -34.63 -9.49
N THR A 569 4.52 -35.54 -10.46
CA THR A 569 4.79 -35.20 -11.86
C THR A 569 3.69 -34.28 -12.37
N SER A 570 4.03 -33.30 -13.22
CA SER A 570 3.02 -32.51 -13.92
C SER A 570 3.25 -32.38 -15.42
N VAL A 571 2.17 -32.31 -16.18
CA VAL A 571 2.18 -32.09 -17.62
C VAL A 571 1.35 -30.88 -18.00
N ILE A 572 1.90 -30.04 -18.87
CA ILE A 572 1.17 -28.95 -19.52
C ILE A 572 0.70 -29.47 -20.89
N PRO A 573 -0.62 -29.59 -21.14
CA PRO A 573 -1.14 -30.04 -22.42
C PRO A 573 -0.86 -29.04 -23.54
N ALA A 574 -0.91 -29.50 -24.78
CA ALA A 574 -0.61 -28.69 -25.96
C ALA A 574 -1.76 -27.70 -26.25
N MET A 575 -1.81 -26.60 -25.50
CA MET A 575 -2.87 -25.59 -25.53
C MET A 575 -2.36 -24.18 -25.24
N ASP A 576 -3.15 -23.16 -25.59
CA ASP A 576 -2.95 -21.82 -25.06
C ASP A 576 -3.59 -21.74 -23.67
N VAL A 577 -2.78 -21.96 -22.64
CA VAL A 577 -3.18 -21.90 -21.22
C VAL A 577 -3.77 -20.54 -20.80
N THR A 578 -3.54 -19.47 -21.57
CA THR A 578 -4.19 -18.16 -21.34
C THR A 578 -5.60 -18.08 -21.95
N LYS A 579 -5.98 -19.08 -22.75
CA LYS A 579 -7.30 -19.25 -23.37
C LYS A 579 -7.78 -20.69 -23.11
N PRO A 580 -8.31 -21.00 -21.92
CA PRO A 580 -8.65 -22.37 -21.52
C PRO A 580 -9.52 -23.13 -22.53
N ARG A 581 -10.40 -22.42 -23.25
CA ARG A 581 -11.23 -22.94 -24.36
C ARG A 581 -10.45 -23.54 -25.54
N THR A 582 -9.12 -23.48 -25.53
CA THR A 582 -8.27 -24.07 -26.58
C THR A 582 -7.87 -25.51 -26.30
N LEU A 583 -8.12 -26.04 -25.10
CA LEU A 583 -7.87 -27.45 -24.78
C LEU A 583 -8.82 -28.35 -25.59
N THR A 584 -8.25 -29.22 -26.43
CA THR A 584 -9.01 -30.23 -27.19
C THR A 584 -8.96 -31.59 -26.50
N ALA A 585 -9.89 -32.48 -26.83
CA ALA A 585 -9.89 -33.86 -26.37
C ALA A 585 -8.58 -34.59 -26.71
N SER A 586 -8.09 -34.46 -27.95
CA SER A 586 -6.83 -35.08 -28.39
C SER A 586 -5.62 -34.55 -27.60
N ALA A 587 -5.55 -33.23 -27.35
CA ALA A 587 -4.45 -32.65 -26.58
C ALA A 587 -4.47 -33.09 -25.10
N LEU A 588 -5.66 -33.22 -24.51
CA LEU A 588 -5.84 -33.77 -23.17
C LEU A 588 -5.41 -35.24 -23.12
N SER A 589 -5.91 -36.06 -24.05
CA SER A 589 -5.56 -37.49 -24.12
C SER A 589 -4.05 -37.69 -24.26
N GLN A 590 -3.40 -36.96 -25.16
CA GLN A 590 -1.95 -37.03 -25.32
C GLN A 590 -1.19 -36.65 -24.04
N ALA A 591 -1.65 -35.61 -23.33
CA ALA A 591 -1.05 -35.20 -22.07
C ALA A 591 -1.21 -36.27 -20.99
N VAL A 592 -2.42 -36.84 -20.82
CA VAL A 592 -2.69 -37.95 -19.91
C VAL A 592 -1.77 -39.13 -20.21
N SER A 593 -1.71 -39.59 -21.46
CA SER A 593 -0.84 -40.71 -21.85
C SER A 593 0.65 -40.41 -21.67
N SER A 594 1.07 -39.15 -21.74
CA SER A 594 2.49 -38.80 -21.65
C SER A 594 3.11 -38.96 -20.27
N VAL A 595 2.29 -38.93 -19.20
CA VAL A 595 2.73 -39.00 -17.80
C VAL A 595 1.86 -39.93 -16.94
N ASN A 596 0.98 -40.73 -17.57
CA ASN A 596 -0.06 -41.50 -16.89
C ASN A 596 -0.90 -40.62 -15.94
N GLY A 597 -1.45 -39.53 -16.47
CA GLY A 597 -2.17 -38.52 -15.68
C GLY A 597 -3.31 -39.11 -14.85
N THR A 598 -3.28 -38.92 -13.54
CA THR A 598 -4.31 -39.37 -12.59
C THR A 598 -5.19 -38.23 -12.10
N VAL A 599 -4.69 -36.99 -12.16
CA VAL A 599 -5.39 -35.78 -11.71
C VAL A 599 -5.47 -34.78 -12.86
N LEU A 600 -6.67 -34.23 -13.12
CA LEU A 600 -6.87 -33.16 -14.09
C LEU A 600 -7.28 -31.88 -13.38
N TRP A 601 -6.54 -30.81 -13.62
CA TRP A 601 -6.96 -29.46 -13.26
C TRP A 601 -7.32 -28.64 -14.50
N ALA A 602 -8.60 -28.35 -14.68
CA ALA A 602 -9.12 -27.63 -15.85
C ALA A 602 -10.31 -26.72 -15.48
N SER A 603 -10.44 -25.60 -16.19
CA SER A 603 -11.63 -24.74 -16.06
C SER A 603 -12.86 -25.36 -16.76
N PRO A 604 -14.09 -24.99 -16.37
CA PRO A 604 -15.30 -25.43 -17.08
C PRO A 604 -15.27 -25.12 -18.59
N ALA A 605 -14.67 -23.99 -18.99
CA ALA A 605 -14.53 -23.63 -20.40
C ALA A 605 -13.57 -24.55 -21.18
N ALA A 606 -12.53 -25.08 -20.50
CA ALA A 606 -11.65 -26.08 -21.10
C ALA A 606 -12.36 -27.42 -21.26
N LEU A 607 -13.08 -27.87 -20.22
CA LEU A 607 -13.85 -29.12 -20.24
C LEU A 607 -14.95 -29.09 -21.31
N ALA A 608 -15.65 -27.96 -21.48
CA ALA A 608 -16.66 -27.80 -22.53
C ALA A 608 -16.08 -28.01 -23.93
N ASN A 609 -14.87 -27.48 -24.21
CA ASN A 609 -14.23 -27.66 -25.51
C ASN A 609 -13.64 -29.08 -25.69
N VAL A 610 -13.21 -29.72 -24.60
CA VAL A 610 -12.84 -31.15 -24.62
C VAL A 610 -14.04 -31.98 -25.08
N ILE A 611 -15.20 -31.84 -24.45
CA ILE A 611 -16.42 -32.56 -24.85
C ILE A 611 -16.81 -32.22 -26.29
N ALA A 612 -16.82 -30.94 -26.66
CA ALA A 612 -17.16 -30.51 -28.03
C ALA A 612 -16.18 -31.04 -29.11
N THR A 613 -15.00 -31.52 -28.73
CA THR A 613 -13.99 -32.06 -29.64
C THR A 613 -13.74 -33.55 -29.45
N GLU A 614 -14.58 -34.24 -28.67
CA GLU A 614 -14.42 -35.67 -28.35
C GLU A 614 -14.38 -36.56 -29.59
N GLY A 615 -15.15 -36.21 -30.64
CA GLY A 615 -15.17 -36.95 -31.91
C GLY A 615 -13.85 -36.91 -32.69
N ARG A 616 -12.84 -36.15 -32.23
CA ARG A 616 -11.46 -36.14 -32.78
C ARG A 616 -10.53 -37.10 -32.04
N LEU A 617 -11.00 -37.81 -31.01
CA LEU A 617 -10.26 -38.91 -30.40
C LEU A 617 -10.30 -40.08 -31.39
N SER A 618 -9.15 -40.48 -31.91
CA SER A 618 -9.05 -41.78 -32.56
C SER A 618 -9.25 -42.86 -31.51
N ALA A 619 -9.97 -43.94 -31.85
CA ALA A 619 -9.89 -45.16 -31.05
C ALA A 619 -8.41 -45.57 -30.98
N ALA A 620 -7.90 -45.68 -29.75
CA ALA A 620 -6.51 -46.02 -29.46
C ALA A 620 -6.22 -47.47 -29.82
#